data_AF-A0A957ULJ9-F1
#
_entry.id   AF-A0A957ULJ9-F1
#
_cell.length_a   1.000
_cell.length_b   1.000
_cell.length_c   1.000
_cell.angle_alpha   90.00
_cell.angle_beta   90.00
_cell.angle_gamma   90.00
#
_symmetry.space_group_name_H-M   'P 1'
#
loop_
_entity.id
_entity.type
_entity.pdbx_description
1 polymer ?
#
loop_
_entity_poly.entity_id
_entity_poly.type
_entity_poly.pdbx_seq_one_letter_code
_entity_poly.pdbx_strand_id
1 'polypeptide(L)'
;TTREQLLDMITKAWSEEDGEDVVGALAMSAAPMIDYQFLMLLADRIEKTSDEQARTKLEDLRQLLMEMQAQQQQSRQAVMQQMQQVLQEVLQATDTQAALDEYADFIDENFLALLASNIQSAQQKNATAAVNRLQKVYQLALAMLEESLPAEIRLLQQIVQAPDINAARKLVQENRSLINNDFKEALTAVEKQFRDNGQTEPANRLKTLRGQIAMMG
;
A
#
# COMPACT_ATOMS: atom_id res chain seq x y z
N THR A 1 14.32 8.19 11.58
CA THR A 1 14.80 9.45 10.96
C THR A 1 13.88 10.56 11.37
N THR A 2 14.41 11.66 11.94
CA THR A 2 13.65 12.88 12.22
C THR A 2 13.65 13.82 11.01
N ARG A 3 12.83 14.88 11.02
CA ARG A 3 12.80 15.88 9.93
C ARG A 3 14.14 16.61 9.80
N GLU A 4 14.78 16.90 10.92
CA GLU A 4 16.10 17.54 10.99
C GLU A 4 17.17 16.62 10.42
N GLN A 5 17.15 15.34 10.78
CA GLN A 5 18.06 14.34 10.20
C GLN A 5 17.86 14.19 8.69
N LEU A 6 16.61 14.23 8.22
CA LEU A 6 16.30 14.20 6.79
C LEU A 6 16.81 15.47 6.09
N LEU A 7 16.64 16.64 6.70
CA LEU A 7 17.14 17.91 6.17
C LEU A 7 18.67 17.89 6.05
N ASP A 8 19.38 17.36 7.04
CA ASP A 8 20.84 17.21 6.99
C ASP A 8 21.28 16.26 5.87
N MET A 9 20.58 15.13 5.68
CA MET A 9 20.88 14.20 4.59
C MET A 9 20.64 14.81 3.21
N ILE A 10 19.48 15.46 3.03
CA ILE A 10 19.11 16.10 1.76
C ILE A 10 20.06 17.25 1.43
N THR A 11 20.37 18.13 2.40
CA THR A 11 21.27 19.27 2.16
C THR A 11 22.71 18.83 1.90
N LYS A 12 23.16 17.76 2.57
CA LYS A 12 24.45 17.14 2.26
C LYS A 12 24.47 16.57 0.85
N ALA A 13 23.48 15.76 0.48
CA ALA A 13 23.38 15.16 -0.85
C ALA A 13 23.33 16.23 -1.95
N TRP A 14 22.52 17.28 -1.77
CA TRP A 14 22.43 18.42 -2.69
C TRP A 14 23.76 19.15 -2.93
N SER A 15 24.69 19.04 -2.00
CA SER A 15 26.00 19.68 -2.10
C SER A 15 27.04 18.84 -2.87
N GLU A 16 26.73 17.56 -3.13
CA GLU A 16 27.59 16.61 -3.84
C GLU A 16 27.37 16.69 -5.37
N GLU A 17 28.35 16.23 -6.15
CA GLU A 17 28.22 16.05 -7.60
C GLU A 17 27.16 14.95 -7.86
N ASP A 18 26.21 15.18 -8.77
CA ASP A 18 25.00 14.36 -8.99
C ASP A 18 24.03 14.27 -7.79
N GLY A 19 24.10 15.24 -6.88
CA GLY A 19 23.26 15.30 -5.68
C GLY A 19 21.75 15.37 -5.91
N GLU A 20 21.31 15.84 -7.07
CA GLU A 20 19.89 16.02 -7.42
C GLU A 20 19.13 14.68 -7.48
N ASP A 21 19.70 13.65 -8.10
CA ASP A 21 19.09 12.32 -8.19
C ASP A 21 18.96 11.67 -6.80
N VAL A 22 19.98 11.85 -5.96
CA VAL A 22 19.98 11.34 -4.58
C VAL A 22 18.93 12.06 -3.74
N VAL A 23 18.83 13.38 -3.87
CA VAL A 23 17.77 14.18 -3.24
C VAL A 23 16.39 13.73 -3.71
N GLY A 24 16.23 13.46 -5.01
CA GLY A 24 14.99 12.93 -5.57
C GLY A 24 14.56 11.62 -4.90
N ALA A 25 15.47 10.64 -4.82
CA ALA A 25 15.20 9.35 -4.18
C ALA A 25 14.91 9.47 -2.67
N LEU A 26 15.64 10.34 -1.96
CA LEU A 26 15.38 10.64 -0.55
C LEU A 26 14.00 11.28 -0.37
N ALA A 27 13.64 12.22 -1.24
CA ALA A 27 12.37 12.91 -1.18
C ALA A 27 11.18 11.98 -1.47
N MET A 28 11.33 11.03 -2.41
CA MET A 28 10.29 10.03 -2.67
C MET A 28 10.12 9.06 -1.50
N SER A 29 11.22 8.54 -0.93
CA SER A 29 11.16 7.57 0.17
C SER A 29 10.65 8.18 1.48
N ALA A 30 10.92 9.46 1.72
CA ALA A 30 10.49 10.20 2.90
C ALA A 30 9.37 11.21 2.61
N ALA A 31 8.61 11.04 1.52
CA ALA A 31 7.60 12.00 1.08
C ALA A 31 6.61 12.47 2.18
N PRO A 32 6.10 11.61 3.09
CA PRO A 32 5.23 12.05 4.17
C PRO A 32 5.89 13.01 5.17
N MET A 33 7.23 13.05 5.24
CA MET A 33 8.00 13.93 6.12
C MET A 33 8.33 15.27 5.47
N ILE A 34 8.27 15.39 4.14
CA ILE A 34 8.48 16.63 3.39
C ILE A 34 7.16 17.40 3.33
N ASP A 35 6.74 17.84 4.50
CA ASP A 35 5.53 18.61 4.72
C ASP A 35 5.86 20.09 4.95
N TYR A 36 4.84 20.89 5.26
CA TYR A 36 5.02 22.31 5.54
C TYR A 36 6.02 22.57 6.68
N GLN A 37 6.06 21.70 7.70
CA GLN A 37 6.99 21.84 8.81
C GLN A 37 8.44 21.62 8.37
N PHE A 38 8.68 20.67 7.47
CA PHE A 38 10.00 20.48 6.86
C PHE A 38 10.45 21.69 6.04
N LEU A 39 9.56 22.24 5.21
CA LEU A 39 9.88 23.44 4.42
C LEU A 39 10.16 24.66 5.31
N MET A 40 9.51 24.78 6.47
CA MET A 40 9.84 25.82 7.46
C MET A 40 11.24 25.62 8.07
N LEU A 41 11.66 24.39 8.34
CA LEU A 41 13.02 24.10 8.82
C LEU A 41 14.08 24.46 7.78
N LEU A 42 13.82 24.17 6.50
CA LEU A 42 14.69 24.58 5.41
C LEU A 42 14.74 26.11 5.27
N ALA A 43 13.60 26.80 5.40
CA ALA A 43 13.54 28.26 5.37
C ALA A 43 14.37 28.90 6.50
N ASP A 44 14.24 28.39 7.73
CA ASP A 44 15.05 28.85 8.88
C ASP A 44 16.55 28.63 8.65
N ARG A 45 16.94 27.50 8.01
CA ARG A 45 18.34 27.25 7.64
C ARG A 45 18.85 28.23 6.58
N ILE A 46 18.03 28.56 5.58
CA ILE A 46 18.35 29.58 4.57
C ILE A 46 18.60 30.94 5.24
N GLU A 47 17.72 31.36 6.15
CA GLU A 47 17.85 32.64 6.87
C GLU A 47 19.12 32.72 7.72
N LYS A 48 19.53 31.60 8.33
CA LYS A 48 20.76 31.49 9.14
C LYS A 48 22.03 31.34 8.32
N THR A 49 21.94 31.19 7.00
CA THR A 49 23.10 31.01 6.13
C THR A 49 23.60 32.36 5.63
N SER A 50 24.80 32.75 6.08
CA SER A 50 25.43 34.02 5.68
C SER A 50 26.20 33.94 4.36
N ASP A 51 26.65 32.74 3.96
CA ASP A 51 27.35 32.54 2.69
C ASP A 51 26.35 32.58 1.53
N GLU A 52 26.55 33.52 0.60
CA GLU A 52 25.60 33.79 -0.49
C GLU A 52 25.46 32.60 -1.44
N GLN A 53 26.55 31.90 -1.76
CA GLN A 53 26.51 30.75 -2.66
C GLN A 53 25.79 29.55 -2.02
N ALA A 54 26.08 29.26 -0.75
CA ALA A 54 25.41 28.21 0.00
C ALA A 54 23.92 28.54 0.19
N ARG A 55 23.59 29.81 0.43
CA ARG A 55 22.21 30.28 0.51
C ARG A 55 21.45 30.04 -0.79
N THR A 56 22.01 30.44 -1.94
CA THR A 56 21.39 30.20 -3.25
C THR A 56 21.15 28.71 -3.49
N LYS A 57 22.12 27.84 -3.18
CA LYS A 57 21.93 26.38 -3.30
C LYS A 57 20.76 25.88 -2.46
N LEU A 58 20.59 26.37 -1.23
CA LEU A 58 19.47 25.97 -0.38
C LEU A 58 18.12 26.52 -0.88
N GLU A 59 18.11 27.71 -1.49
CA GLU A 59 16.94 28.27 -2.15
C GLU A 59 16.52 27.43 -3.36
N ASP A 60 17.49 26.99 -4.19
CA ASP A 60 17.25 26.08 -5.33
C ASP A 60 16.71 24.72 -4.85
N LEU A 61 17.30 24.16 -3.78
CA LEU A 61 16.81 22.93 -3.16
C LEU A 61 15.36 23.08 -2.68
N ARG A 62 15.03 24.21 -2.03
CA ARG A 62 13.67 24.48 -1.58
C ARG A 62 12.70 24.51 -2.75
N GLN A 63 13.09 25.14 -3.85
CA GLN A 63 12.28 25.20 -5.07
C GLN A 63 12.04 23.80 -5.64
N LEU A 64 13.09 22.98 -5.78
CA LEU A 64 12.98 21.60 -6.25
C LEU A 64 12.00 20.78 -5.38
N LEU A 65 12.15 20.84 -4.05
CA LEU A 65 11.27 20.09 -3.13
C LEU A 65 9.81 20.53 -3.22
N MET A 66 9.54 21.83 -3.41
CA MET A 66 8.18 22.35 -3.61
C MET A 66 7.58 21.87 -4.94
N GLU A 67 8.37 21.87 -6.01
CA GLU A 67 7.94 21.37 -7.32
C GLU A 67 7.63 19.86 -7.29
N MET A 68 8.50 19.08 -6.66
CA MET A 68 8.27 17.64 -6.44
C MET A 68 6.99 17.39 -5.64
N GLN A 69 6.74 18.17 -4.58
CA GLN A 69 5.53 18.05 -3.77
C GLN A 69 4.28 18.40 -4.59
N ALA A 70 4.34 19.46 -5.40
CA ALA A 70 3.24 19.88 -6.26
C ALA A 70 2.93 18.82 -7.34
N GLN A 71 3.95 18.30 -8.01
CA GLN A 71 3.80 17.24 -9.01
C GLN A 71 3.20 15.97 -8.39
N GLN A 72 3.68 15.55 -7.23
CA GLN A 72 3.14 14.38 -6.53
C GLN A 72 1.67 14.61 -6.13
N GLN A 73 1.33 15.81 -5.67
CA GLN A 73 -0.05 16.15 -5.32
C GLN A 73 -0.96 16.12 -6.55
N GLN A 74 -0.50 16.66 -7.68
CA GLN A 74 -1.22 16.62 -8.94
C GLN A 74 -1.43 15.18 -9.43
N SER A 75 -0.39 14.35 -9.40
CA SER A 75 -0.48 12.93 -9.77
C SER A 75 -1.47 12.18 -8.89
N ARG A 76 -1.45 12.39 -7.56
CA ARG A 76 -2.43 11.79 -6.64
C ARG A 76 -3.86 12.23 -6.96
N GLN A 77 -4.07 13.50 -7.25
CA GLN A 77 -5.39 14.02 -7.62
C GLN A 77 -5.89 13.41 -8.93
N ALA A 78 -5.01 13.29 -9.93
CA ALA A 78 -5.35 12.67 -11.21
C ALA A 78 -5.75 11.20 -11.05
N VAL A 79 -4.97 10.42 -10.28
CA VAL A 79 -5.28 9.01 -9.99
C VAL A 79 -6.62 8.90 -9.25
N MET A 80 -6.88 9.75 -8.26
CA MET A 80 -8.15 9.76 -7.54
C MET A 80 -9.34 10.11 -8.44
N GLN A 81 -9.19 11.09 -9.34
CA GLN A 81 -10.21 11.46 -10.30
C GLN A 81 -10.51 10.31 -11.27
N GLN A 82 -9.47 9.64 -11.75
CA GLN A 82 -9.60 8.48 -12.63
C GLN A 82 -10.34 7.32 -11.93
N MET A 83 -9.97 6.99 -10.69
CA MET A 83 -10.68 5.96 -9.91
C MET A 83 -12.15 6.32 -9.67
N GLN A 84 -12.46 7.60 -9.43
CA GLN A 84 -13.85 8.06 -9.29
C GLN A 84 -14.64 7.90 -10.60
N GLN A 85 -14.01 8.20 -11.74
CA GLN A 85 -14.63 8.01 -13.05
C GLN A 85 -14.89 6.53 -13.33
N VAL A 86 -13.91 5.66 -13.09
CA VAL A 86 -14.07 4.20 -13.22
C VAL A 86 -15.24 3.71 -12.37
N LEU A 87 -15.30 4.11 -11.09
CA LEU A 87 -16.41 3.75 -10.21
C LEU A 87 -17.76 4.21 -10.76
N GLN A 88 -17.82 5.44 -11.28
CA GLN A 88 -19.04 5.98 -11.88
C GLN A 88 -19.50 5.17 -13.09
N GLU A 89 -18.58 4.78 -13.97
CA GLU A 89 -18.87 3.97 -15.17
C GLU A 89 -19.35 2.57 -14.79
N VAL A 90 -18.68 1.90 -13.84
CA VAL A 90 -19.08 0.59 -13.29
C VAL A 90 -20.48 0.63 -12.67
N LEU A 91 -20.83 1.72 -11.97
CA LEU A 91 -22.16 1.89 -11.36
C LEU A 91 -23.27 2.11 -12.39
N GLN A 92 -22.96 2.76 -13.51
CA GLN A 92 -23.89 3.01 -14.62
C GLN A 92 -24.01 1.84 -15.58
N ALA A 93 -23.03 0.94 -15.60
CA ALA A 93 -23.01 -0.22 -16.48
C ALA A 93 -24.21 -1.14 -16.21
N THR A 94 -24.80 -1.64 -17.30
CA THR A 94 -25.86 -2.66 -17.24
C THR A 94 -25.31 -3.99 -16.73
N ASP A 95 -24.11 -4.35 -17.19
CA ASP A 95 -23.34 -5.48 -16.68
C ASP A 95 -22.16 -4.94 -15.85
N THR A 96 -22.27 -5.09 -14.53
CA THR A 96 -21.23 -4.63 -13.59
C THR A 96 -19.99 -5.49 -13.61
N GLN A 97 -20.12 -6.80 -13.87
CA GLN A 97 -18.95 -7.66 -13.88
C GLN A 97 -18.09 -7.33 -15.10
N ALA A 98 -18.70 -7.27 -16.29
CA ALA A 98 -17.99 -6.92 -17.52
C ALA A 98 -17.31 -5.54 -17.43
N ALA A 99 -17.96 -4.55 -16.79
CA ALA A 99 -17.36 -3.24 -16.59
C ALA A 99 -16.18 -3.26 -15.59
N LEU A 100 -16.24 -4.09 -14.55
CA LEU A 100 -15.11 -4.27 -13.64
C LEU A 100 -13.94 -4.97 -14.35
N ASP A 101 -14.23 -5.99 -15.18
CA ASP A 101 -13.21 -6.70 -15.95
C ASP A 101 -12.49 -5.77 -16.94
N GLU A 102 -13.20 -4.83 -17.57
CA GLU A 102 -12.62 -3.80 -18.45
C GLU A 102 -11.64 -2.88 -17.70
N TYR A 103 -11.88 -2.66 -16.41
CA TYR A 103 -11.08 -1.80 -15.54
C TYR A 103 -10.24 -2.57 -14.51
N ALA A 104 -9.90 -3.84 -14.78
CA ALA A 104 -9.21 -4.71 -13.84
C ALA A 104 -7.91 -4.11 -13.27
N ASP A 105 -7.16 -3.34 -14.08
CA ASP A 105 -5.92 -2.67 -13.67
C ASP A 105 -6.12 -1.59 -12.59
N PHE A 106 -7.35 -1.08 -12.44
CA PHE A 106 -7.73 -0.12 -11.41
C PHE A 106 -8.31 -0.77 -10.16
N ILE A 107 -8.49 -2.10 -10.15
CA ILE A 107 -9.08 -2.82 -9.02
C ILE A 107 -7.98 -3.20 -8.03
N ASP A 108 -7.66 -2.27 -7.15
CA ASP A 108 -6.68 -2.43 -6.08
C ASP A 108 -7.29 -2.13 -4.69
N GLU A 109 -6.45 -2.14 -3.66
CA GLU A 109 -6.86 -1.79 -2.30
C GLU A 109 -7.40 -0.35 -2.19
N ASN A 110 -6.89 0.58 -3.00
CA ASN A 110 -7.35 1.98 -3.00
C ASN A 110 -8.76 2.09 -3.59
N PHE A 111 -9.06 1.35 -4.65
CA PHE A 111 -10.40 1.27 -5.22
C PHE A 111 -11.42 0.69 -4.23
N LEU A 112 -11.05 -0.38 -3.51
CA LEU A 112 -11.88 -0.93 -2.44
C LEU A 112 -12.09 0.07 -1.30
N ALA A 113 -11.06 0.83 -0.92
CA ALA A 113 -11.18 1.89 0.09
C ALA A 113 -12.12 3.02 -0.36
N LEU A 114 -12.03 3.43 -1.64
CA LEU A 114 -12.95 4.40 -2.24
C LEU A 114 -14.40 3.91 -2.20
N LEU A 115 -14.64 2.64 -2.57
CA LEU A 115 -15.96 2.01 -2.48
C LEU A 115 -16.50 1.99 -1.05
N ALA A 116 -15.68 1.57 -0.07
CA ALA A 116 -16.05 1.54 1.34
C ALA A 116 -16.46 2.93 1.86
N SER A 117 -15.70 3.97 1.49
CA SER A 117 -16.03 5.36 1.82
C SER A 117 -17.37 5.80 1.21
N ASN A 118 -17.63 5.45 -0.05
CA ASN A 118 -18.89 5.76 -0.73
C ASN A 118 -20.08 5.01 -0.10
N ILE A 119 -19.90 3.74 0.30
CA ILE A 119 -20.93 2.97 1.03
C ILE A 119 -21.28 3.67 2.34
N GLN A 120 -20.28 4.07 3.12
CA GLN A 120 -20.49 4.79 4.39
C GLN A 120 -21.23 6.11 4.16
N SER A 121 -20.85 6.89 3.14
CA SER A 121 -21.54 8.14 2.79
C SER A 121 -23.00 7.90 2.39
N ALA A 122 -23.27 6.86 1.59
CA ALA A 122 -24.62 6.49 1.18
C ALA A 122 -25.48 6.03 2.37
N GLN A 123 -24.90 5.30 3.33
CA GLN A 123 -25.57 4.91 4.58
C GLN A 123 -25.95 6.13 5.42
N GLN A 124 -25.03 7.09 5.60
CA GLN A 124 -25.31 8.34 6.33
C GLN A 124 -26.44 9.15 5.69
N LYS A 125 -26.56 9.08 4.36
CA LYS A 125 -27.63 9.73 3.58
C LYS A 125 -28.92 8.91 3.49
N ASN A 126 -28.99 7.74 4.13
CA ASN A 126 -30.11 6.80 4.04
C ASN A 126 -30.47 6.40 2.58
N ALA A 127 -29.48 6.37 1.69
CA ALA A 127 -29.67 6.06 0.28
C ALA A 127 -29.58 4.53 0.03
N THR A 128 -30.58 3.77 0.50
CA THR A 128 -30.55 2.29 0.52
C THR A 128 -30.24 1.65 -0.85
N ALA A 129 -30.81 2.18 -1.94
CA ALA A 129 -30.54 1.65 -3.28
C ALA A 129 -29.06 1.82 -3.68
N ALA A 130 -28.46 2.98 -3.35
CA ALA A 130 -27.05 3.24 -3.60
C ALA A 130 -26.14 2.34 -2.74
N VAL A 131 -26.49 2.13 -1.47
CA VAL A 131 -25.77 1.21 -0.58
C VAL A 131 -25.72 -0.18 -1.18
N ASN A 132 -26.88 -0.73 -1.58
CA ASN A 132 -26.95 -2.08 -2.16
C ASN A 132 -26.13 -2.19 -3.45
N ARG A 133 -26.21 -1.18 -4.33
CA ARG A 133 -25.44 -1.12 -5.57
C ARG A 133 -23.94 -1.12 -5.30
N LEU A 134 -23.47 -0.23 -4.42
CA LEU A 134 -22.06 -0.09 -4.07
C LEU A 134 -21.51 -1.33 -3.36
N GLN A 135 -22.29 -1.96 -2.47
CA GLN A 135 -21.90 -3.21 -1.81
C GLN A 135 -21.73 -4.36 -2.81
N LYS A 136 -22.60 -4.45 -3.82
CA LYS A 136 -22.45 -5.44 -4.89
C LYS A 136 -21.15 -5.22 -5.66
N VAL A 137 -20.84 -3.98 -6.04
CA VAL A 137 -19.58 -3.65 -6.73
C VAL A 137 -18.37 -4.00 -5.86
N TYR A 138 -18.42 -3.66 -4.57
CA TYR A 138 -17.36 -4.00 -3.61
C TYR A 138 -17.10 -5.50 -3.52
N GLN A 139 -18.14 -6.33 -3.45
CA GLN A 139 -17.98 -7.79 -3.38
C GLN A 139 -17.34 -8.37 -4.66
N LEU A 140 -17.74 -7.88 -5.83
CA LEU A 140 -17.16 -8.33 -7.10
C LEU A 140 -15.70 -7.89 -7.23
N ALA A 141 -15.41 -6.62 -6.94
CA ALA A 141 -14.04 -6.08 -6.95
C ALA A 141 -13.13 -6.82 -5.95
N LEU A 142 -13.63 -7.15 -4.76
CA LEU A 142 -12.88 -7.94 -3.78
C LEU A 142 -12.58 -9.35 -4.30
N ALA A 143 -13.56 -10.01 -4.91
CA ALA A 143 -13.34 -11.34 -5.50
C ALA A 143 -12.29 -11.29 -6.62
N MET A 144 -12.31 -10.27 -7.48
CA MET A 144 -11.29 -10.09 -8.51
C MET A 144 -9.89 -9.89 -7.91
N LEU A 145 -9.79 -9.08 -6.85
CA LEU A 145 -8.52 -8.88 -6.16
C LEU A 145 -8.01 -10.19 -5.56
N GLU A 146 -8.89 -10.98 -4.92
CA GLU A 146 -8.56 -12.30 -4.38
C GLU A 146 -8.13 -13.29 -5.48
N GLU A 147 -8.81 -13.30 -6.63
CA GLU A 147 -8.46 -14.14 -7.79
C GLU A 147 -7.13 -13.75 -8.44
N SER A 148 -6.75 -12.46 -8.37
CA SER A 148 -5.47 -11.98 -8.89
C SER A 148 -4.26 -12.42 -8.06
N LEU A 149 -4.47 -12.80 -6.79
CA LEU A 149 -3.39 -13.27 -5.92
C LEU A 149 -2.75 -14.57 -6.45
N PRO A 150 -1.42 -14.75 -6.36
CA PRO A 150 -0.79 -16.03 -6.67
C PRO A 150 -1.41 -17.19 -5.87
N ALA A 151 -1.49 -18.38 -6.47
CA ALA A 151 -2.20 -19.52 -5.89
C ALA A 151 -1.63 -19.91 -4.51
N GLU A 152 -0.32 -19.76 -4.34
CA GLU A 152 0.42 -19.96 -3.09
C GLU A 152 -0.04 -18.98 -2.00
N ILE A 153 -0.25 -17.71 -2.36
CA ILE A 153 -0.69 -16.66 -1.43
C ILE A 153 -2.15 -16.88 -1.03
N ARG A 154 -3.02 -17.27 -1.97
CA ARG A 154 -4.41 -17.66 -1.65
C ARG A 154 -4.45 -18.85 -0.70
N LEU A 155 -3.65 -19.88 -0.95
CA LEU A 155 -3.55 -21.04 -0.06
C LEU A 155 -3.09 -20.63 1.35
N LEU A 156 -2.13 -19.71 1.45
CA LEU A 156 -1.66 -19.19 2.73
C LEU A 156 -2.78 -18.48 3.50
N GLN A 157 -3.58 -17.63 2.84
CA GLN A 157 -4.73 -16.98 3.46
C GLN A 157 -5.77 -18.00 3.95
N GLN A 158 -6.10 -19.01 3.15
CA GLN A 158 -7.02 -20.07 3.54
C GLN A 158 -6.52 -20.84 4.77
N ILE A 159 -5.21 -21.12 4.85
CA ILE A 159 -4.58 -21.79 6.00
C ILE A 159 -4.67 -20.94 7.27
N VAL A 160 -4.47 -19.62 7.14
CA VAL A 160 -4.58 -18.67 8.24
C VAL A 160 -6.02 -18.58 8.75
N GLN A 161 -7.00 -18.53 7.82
CA GLN A 161 -8.43 -18.45 8.15
C GLN A 161 -9.05 -19.79 8.55
N ALA A 162 -8.34 -20.91 8.35
CA ALA A 162 -8.86 -22.22 8.69
C ALA A 162 -9.27 -22.29 10.18
N PRO A 163 -10.39 -22.95 10.52
CA PRO A 163 -10.92 -22.96 11.89
C PRO A 163 -10.00 -23.65 12.89
N ASP A 164 -9.22 -24.64 12.43
CA ASP A 164 -8.30 -25.39 13.28
C ASP A 164 -7.08 -25.93 12.49
N ILE A 165 -6.18 -26.60 13.20
CA ILE A 165 -4.97 -27.19 12.60
C ILE A 165 -5.30 -28.33 11.63
N ASN A 166 -6.38 -29.08 11.82
CA ASN A 166 -6.72 -30.20 10.94
C ASN A 166 -7.24 -29.69 9.59
N ALA A 167 -8.07 -28.65 9.60
CA ALA A 167 -8.49 -27.94 8.40
C ALA A 167 -7.28 -27.36 7.64
N ALA A 168 -6.36 -26.70 8.35
CA ALA A 168 -5.13 -26.19 7.73
C ALA A 168 -4.26 -27.30 7.12
N ARG A 169 -4.13 -28.44 7.79
CA ARG A 169 -3.40 -29.62 7.27
C ARG A 169 -4.03 -30.17 6.00
N LYS A 170 -5.35 -30.26 5.96
CA LYS A 170 -6.08 -30.75 4.80
C LYS A 170 -5.82 -29.85 3.59
N LEU A 171 -5.85 -28.53 3.76
CA LEU A 171 -5.53 -27.57 2.70
C LEU A 171 -4.11 -27.77 2.15
N VAL A 172 -3.11 -27.97 3.01
CA VAL A 172 -1.72 -28.27 2.59
C VAL A 172 -1.63 -29.60 1.83
N GLN A 173 -2.38 -30.63 2.27
CA GLN A 173 -2.37 -31.94 1.62
C GLN A 173 -3.03 -31.92 0.24
N GLU A 174 -4.11 -31.17 0.07
CA GLU A 174 -4.84 -31.04 -1.19
C GLU A 174 -4.08 -30.17 -2.21
N ASN A 175 -3.22 -29.27 -1.74
CA ASN A 175 -2.50 -28.30 -2.57
C ASN A 175 -0.98 -28.49 -2.56
N ARG A 176 -0.50 -29.74 -2.45
CA ARG A 176 0.94 -30.05 -2.36
C ARG A 176 1.81 -29.44 -3.47
N SER A 177 1.28 -29.32 -4.68
CA SER A 177 1.97 -28.72 -5.82
C SER A 177 2.29 -27.22 -5.63
N LEU A 178 1.56 -26.53 -4.77
CA LEU A 178 1.76 -25.11 -4.46
C LEU A 178 2.76 -24.88 -3.31
N ILE A 179 3.27 -25.95 -2.68
CA ILE A 179 4.17 -25.85 -1.53
C ILE A 179 5.63 -25.72 -2.00
N ASN A 180 5.94 -24.59 -2.61
CA ASN A 180 7.29 -24.22 -3.06
C ASN A 180 8.08 -23.48 -1.95
N ASN A 181 9.27 -22.97 -2.27
CA ASN A 181 10.09 -22.23 -1.30
C ASN A 181 9.46 -20.90 -0.91
N ASP A 182 8.93 -20.15 -1.88
CA ASP A 182 8.26 -18.86 -1.66
C ASP A 182 7.08 -19.00 -0.69
N PHE A 183 6.28 -20.07 -0.83
CA PHE A 183 5.21 -20.40 0.10
C PHE A 183 5.74 -20.64 1.52
N LYS A 184 6.84 -21.38 1.68
CA LYS A 184 7.44 -21.68 2.99
C LYS A 184 8.00 -20.42 3.66
N GLU A 185 8.57 -19.52 2.88
CA GLU A 185 9.06 -18.22 3.33
C GLU A 185 7.89 -17.33 3.77
N ALA A 186 6.85 -17.22 2.94
CA ALA A 186 5.64 -16.47 3.28
C ALA A 186 4.96 -17.01 4.55
N LEU A 187 4.83 -18.33 4.68
CA LEU A 187 4.29 -18.97 5.89
C LEU A 187 5.12 -18.65 7.14
N THR A 188 6.45 -18.57 7.00
CA THR A 188 7.36 -18.18 8.08
C THR A 188 7.20 -16.72 8.47
N ALA A 189 7.05 -15.83 7.49
CA ALA A 189 6.80 -14.41 7.72
C ALA A 189 5.49 -14.18 8.48
N VAL A 190 4.40 -14.86 8.08
CA VAL A 190 3.10 -14.75 8.76
C VAL A 190 3.15 -15.33 10.18
N GLU A 191 3.83 -16.46 10.40
CA GLU A 191 4.04 -16.98 11.77
C GLU A 191 4.73 -15.93 12.65
N LYS A 192 5.80 -15.33 12.14
CA LYS A 192 6.58 -14.31 12.86
C LYS A 192 5.70 -13.09 13.18
N GLN A 193 4.95 -12.59 12.21
CA GLN A 193 4.04 -11.46 12.39
C GLN A 193 3.02 -11.73 13.50
N PHE A 194 2.39 -12.91 13.52
CA PHE A 194 1.49 -13.27 14.61
C PHE A 194 2.18 -13.29 15.97
N ARG A 195 3.42 -13.79 16.04
CA ARG A 195 4.18 -13.78 17.28
C ARG A 195 4.53 -12.36 17.74
N ASP A 196 4.98 -11.52 16.82
CA ASP A 196 5.33 -10.12 17.09
C ASP A 196 4.09 -9.32 17.56
N ASN A 197 2.90 -9.66 17.05
CA ASN A 197 1.61 -9.09 17.47
C ASN A 197 1.01 -9.74 18.74
N GLY A 198 1.71 -10.65 19.40
CA GLY A 198 1.23 -11.35 20.60
C GLY A 198 0.17 -12.44 20.36
N GLN A 199 -0.16 -12.74 19.09
CA GLN A 199 -1.12 -13.78 18.69
C GLN A 199 -0.47 -15.17 18.75
N THR A 200 -0.22 -15.63 19.97
CA THR A 200 0.59 -16.83 20.26
C THR A 200 -0.06 -18.13 19.74
N GLU A 201 -1.38 -18.27 19.86
CA GLU A 201 -2.08 -19.48 19.42
C GLU A 201 -2.03 -19.67 17.89
N PRO A 202 -2.43 -18.69 17.06
CA PRO A 202 -2.24 -18.74 15.62
C PRO A 202 -0.79 -19.01 15.20
N ALA A 203 0.18 -18.34 15.84
CA ALA A 203 1.60 -18.54 15.56
C ALA A 203 2.05 -19.98 15.84
N ASN A 204 1.64 -20.58 16.97
CA ASN A 204 1.97 -21.98 17.29
C ASN A 204 1.32 -22.96 16.31
N ARG A 205 0.12 -22.65 15.83
CA ARG A 205 -0.56 -23.43 14.78
C ARG A 205 0.25 -23.43 13.48
N LEU A 206 0.68 -22.26 13.01
CA LEU A 206 1.50 -22.15 11.80
C LEU A 206 2.88 -22.79 11.98
N LYS A 207 3.52 -22.64 13.14
CA LYS A 207 4.78 -23.33 13.47
C LYS A 207 4.65 -24.86 13.33
N THR A 208 3.56 -25.41 13.86
CA THR A 208 3.26 -26.85 13.78
C THR A 208 3.08 -27.28 12.33
N LEU A 209 2.32 -26.51 11.55
CA LEU A 209 2.09 -26.79 10.13
C LEU A 209 3.40 -26.75 9.32
N ARG A 210 4.27 -25.77 9.60
CA ARG A 210 5.56 -25.63 8.95
C ARG A 210 6.49 -26.82 9.23
N GLY A 211 6.49 -27.31 10.48
CA GLY A 211 7.19 -28.54 10.85
C GLY A 211 6.71 -29.75 10.04
N GLN A 212 5.39 -29.86 9.83
CA GLN A 212 4.83 -30.92 8.98
C GLN A 212 5.22 -30.77 7.51
N ILE A 213 5.16 -29.57 6.95
CA ILE A 213 5.59 -29.29 5.57
C ILE A 213 7.06 -29.66 5.37
N ALA A 214 7.93 -29.39 6.35
CA ALA A 214 9.34 -29.76 6.28
C ALA A 214 9.54 -31.28 6.24
N MET A 215 8.63 -32.06 6.82
CA MET A 215 8.65 -33.54 6.77
C MET A 215 8.00 -34.12 5.50
N MET A 216 7.37 -33.29 4.67
CA MET A 216 6.78 -33.70 3.38
C MET A 216 7.79 -33.63 2.23
N GLY A 217 8.99 -33.11 2.49
CA GLY A 217 10.11 -33.02 1.54
C GLY A 217 10.80 -34.36 1.33
#